data_AF-A0A924MWE2-F1
#
_entry.id   AF-A0A924MWE2-F1
#
_cell.length_a   1.000
_cell.length_b   1.000
_cell.length_c   1.000
_cell.angle_alpha   90.00
_cell.angle_beta   90.00
_cell.angle_gamma   90.00
#
_symmetry.space_group_name_H-M   'P 1'
#
loop_
_entity.id
_entity.type
_entity.pdbx_description
1 polymer ?
#
loop_
_entity_poly.entity_id
_entity_poly.type
_entity_poly.pdbx_seq_one_letter_code
_entity_poly.pdbx_strand_id
1 'polypeptide(L)'
;MKRLPRLLPALLLLAVAAGASAADGPPPTYRIIGPDGKVTFSDRKPTDPQVKTRELGQIVTAPLLAPATQPFDLRPATSFPPSARPSATDGLAVQLDASGRPFPPGLPEAVLDVLVHQFFVQTLVETCGRQRPAFIERYQGGVRNWRDRNAEILDKSNRITFSRFTGEQRDTLRATGRARLAQLMPPRDAPEADRIAWCDSMSTDLARRRFELVGDLRVAPILYFQPPQ
;
A
#
# COMPACT_ATOMS: atom_id res chain seq x y z
N MET A 1 -32.19 22.95 62.23
CA MET A 1 -33.06 23.94 61.54
C MET A 1 -32.18 25.00 60.89
N LYS A 2 -32.58 25.49 59.70
CA LYS A 2 -32.03 26.62 58.90
C LYS A 2 -30.79 26.26 58.05
N ARG A 3 -30.96 25.72 56.83
CA ARG A 3 -31.37 26.31 55.52
C ARG A 3 -30.22 27.08 54.80
N LEU A 4 -29.83 26.52 53.64
CA LEU A 4 -29.04 27.15 52.55
C LEU A 4 -29.67 28.47 52.05
N PRO A 5 -28.85 29.32 51.43
CA PRO A 5 -29.01 29.58 49.98
C PRO A 5 -27.61 29.59 49.28
N ARG A 6 -27.31 28.76 48.27
CA ARG A 6 -27.70 28.90 46.85
C ARG A 6 -27.97 30.36 46.46
N LEU A 7 -27.00 31.02 45.82
CA LEU A 7 -27.18 32.05 44.78
C LEU A 7 -25.80 32.62 44.40
N LEU A 8 -25.23 32.11 43.31
CA LEU A 8 -24.45 32.90 42.35
C LEU A 8 -24.28 32.11 41.04
N PRO A 9 -25.30 32.12 40.16
CA PRO A 9 -25.14 31.80 38.75
C PRO A 9 -25.21 33.12 37.95
N ALA A 10 -24.09 33.66 37.48
CA ALA A 10 -24.08 34.68 36.43
C ALA A 10 -22.63 35.03 36.05
N LEU A 11 -22.41 35.23 34.75
CA LEU A 11 -21.20 35.75 34.11
C LEU A 11 -20.00 34.79 34.00
N LEU A 12 -20.08 33.87 33.04
CA LEU A 12 -18.94 33.61 32.13
C LEU A 12 -19.45 33.02 30.81
N LEU A 13 -20.23 33.82 30.09
CA LEU A 13 -20.69 33.57 28.72
C LEU A 13 -20.31 34.82 27.90
N LEU A 14 -19.01 34.94 27.57
CA LEU A 14 -18.55 35.93 26.60
C LEU A 14 -17.44 35.34 25.72
N ALA A 15 -17.80 35.20 24.44
CA ALA A 15 -16.96 35.37 23.26
C ALA A 15 -15.72 34.45 23.10
N VAL A 16 -15.95 33.28 22.49
CA VAL A 16 -14.96 32.69 21.56
C VAL A 16 -15.67 32.42 20.24
N ALA A 17 -15.86 33.48 19.47
CA ALA A 17 -16.20 33.44 18.05
C ALA A 17 -15.09 34.21 17.31
N ALA A 18 -13.96 33.55 17.06
CA ALA A 18 -12.92 34.07 16.17
C ALA A 18 -12.08 32.90 15.65
N GLY A 19 -12.08 32.71 14.33
CA GLY A 19 -11.00 32.01 13.63
C GLY A 19 -11.27 30.59 13.17
N ALA A 20 -12.43 30.29 12.58
CA ALA A 20 -12.48 29.26 11.54
C ALA A 20 -11.91 29.86 10.25
N SER A 21 -10.59 30.09 10.22
CA SER A 21 -9.89 30.29 8.96
C SER A 21 -10.02 28.97 8.20
N ALA A 22 -10.81 28.97 7.13
CA ALA A 22 -10.70 27.94 6.11
C ALA A 22 -9.21 27.81 5.81
N ALA A 23 -8.65 26.65 6.09
CA ALA A 23 -7.33 26.30 5.60
C ALA A 23 -7.47 26.22 4.08
N ASP A 24 -7.30 27.36 3.39
CA ASP A 24 -6.97 27.40 1.98
C ASP A 24 -5.61 26.71 1.88
N GLY A 25 -5.68 25.38 1.72
CA GLY A 25 -4.54 24.59 1.32
C GLY A 25 -4.01 25.16 0.01
N PRO A 26 -2.70 24.98 -0.27
CA PRO A 26 -2.14 25.41 -1.54
C PRO A 26 -2.99 24.90 -2.70
N PRO A 27 -3.24 25.73 -3.73
CA PRO A 27 -4.06 25.32 -4.87
C PRO A 27 -3.50 24.02 -5.47
N PRO A 28 -4.36 23.09 -5.92
CA PRO A 28 -3.92 21.81 -6.44
C PRO A 28 -3.02 22.00 -7.67
N THR A 29 -1.81 21.45 -7.61
CA THR A 29 -0.89 21.46 -8.76
C THR A 29 -1.21 20.29 -9.67
N TYR A 30 -1.49 20.56 -10.94
CA TYR A 30 -1.75 19.55 -11.97
C TYR A 30 -0.46 19.15 -12.67
N ARG A 31 -0.24 17.84 -12.83
CA ARG A 31 0.82 17.31 -13.70
C ARG A 31 0.26 17.00 -15.07
N ILE A 32 0.85 17.61 -16.09
CA ILE A 32 0.48 17.49 -17.50
C ILE A 32 1.60 16.74 -18.22
N ILE A 33 1.25 15.72 -18.99
CA ILE A 33 2.19 14.97 -19.83
C ILE A 33 1.83 15.27 -21.28
N GLY A 34 2.73 15.96 -21.98
CA GLY A 34 2.57 16.26 -23.41
C GLY A 34 2.69 15.00 -24.28
N PRO A 35 2.27 15.07 -25.55
CA PRO A 35 2.43 13.97 -26.52
C PRO A 35 3.91 13.63 -26.78
N ASP A 36 4.81 14.58 -26.53
CA ASP A 36 6.27 14.42 -26.59
C ASP A 36 6.88 13.81 -25.32
N GLY A 37 6.05 13.47 -24.33
CA GLY A 37 6.49 12.92 -23.04
C GLY A 37 7.02 13.95 -22.05
N LYS A 38 7.04 15.25 -22.38
CA LYS A 38 7.48 16.29 -21.44
C LYS A 38 6.45 16.49 -20.34
N VAL A 39 6.95 16.66 -19.13
CA VAL A 39 6.14 16.90 -17.94
C VAL A 39 6.12 18.40 -17.65
N THR A 40 4.93 18.97 -17.57
CA THR A 40 4.71 20.35 -17.12
C THR A 40 3.80 20.36 -15.89
N PHE A 41 4.02 21.32 -15.00
CA PHE A 41 3.22 21.51 -13.79
C PHE A 41 2.44 22.82 -13.92
N SER A 42 1.15 22.79 -13.59
CA SER A 42 0.25 23.94 -13.72
C SER A 42 -0.68 24.00 -12.53
N ASP A 43 -0.87 25.19 -11.95
CA ASP A 43 -1.85 25.41 -10.87
C ASP A 43 -3.27 25.62 -11.42
N ARG A 44 -3.43 25.60 -12.74
CA ARG A 44 -4.73 25.69 -13.43
C ARG A 44 -5.12 24.33 -14.00
N LYS A 45 -6.36 23.93 -13.74
CA LYS A 45 -6.99 22.74 -14.34
C LYS A 45 -7.00 22.87 -15.86
N PRO A 46 -6.39 21.94 -16.62
CA PRO A 46 -6.42 21.99 -18.07
C PRO A 46 -7.85 21.84 -18.60
N THR A 47 -8.26 22.73 -19.49
CA THR A 47 -9.58 22.72 -20.16
C THR A 47 -9.60 21.89 -21.44
N ASP A 48 -8.45 21.40 -21.89
CA ASP A 48 -8.33 20.60 -23.11
C ASP A 48 -8.64 19.11 -22.84
N PRO A 49 -9.68 18.53 -23.48
CA PRO A 49 -10.08 17.14 -23.28
C PRO A 49 -9.06 16.11 -23.81
N GLN A 50 -8.09 16.50 -24.64
CA GLN A 50 -7.06 15.58 -25.15
C GLN A 50 -5.86 15.41 -24.21
N VAL A 51 -5.77 16.22 -23.15
CA VAL A 51 -4.65 16.20 -22.21
C VAL A 51 -4.96 15.28 -21.02
N LYS A 52 -4.17 14.21 -20.88
CA LYS A 52 -4.22 13.36 -19.68
C LYS A 52 -3.67 14.14 -18.49
N THR A 53 -4.53 14.44 -17.52
CA THR A 53 -4.18 15.18 -16.31
C THR A 53 -4.28 14.30 -15.07
N ARG A 54 -3.38 14.54 -14.11
CA ARG A 54 -3.47 13.97 -12.76
C ARG A 54 -3.27 15.10 -11.76
N GLU A 55 -4.26 15.30 -10.90
CA GLU A 55 -4.23 16.26 -9.80
C GLU A 55 -3.25 15.77 -8.73
N LEU A 56 -2.23 16.58 -8.36
CA LEU A 56 -1.44 16.33 -7.17
C LEU A 56 -2.12 17.01 -5.98
N GLY A 57 -2.51 16.21 -4.98
CA GLY A 57 -3.13 16.70 -3.75
C GLY A 57 -4.35 15.91 -3.32
N GLN A 58 -5.10 15.32 -4.26
CA GLN A 58 -6.01 14.23 -3.92
C GLN A 58 -5.19 12.99 -3.63
N ILE A 59 -5.30 12.47 -2.41
CA ILE A 59 -4.70 11.19 -2.00
C ILE A 59 -5.46 10.06 -2.68
N VAL A 60 -5.35 9.97 -4.01
CA VAL A 60 -5.58 8.72 -4.72
C VAL A 60 -4.36 7.88 -4.39
N THR A 61 -4.57 6.91 -3.50
CA THR A 61 -3.65 5.80 -3.22
C THR A 61 -3.03 5.36 -4.54
N ALA A 62 -1.81 5.82 -4.82
CA ALA A 62 -1.16 5.49 -6.06
C ALA A 62 -1.02 3.96 -6.10
N PRO A 63 -1.52 3.25 -7.12
CA PRO A 63 -1.22 1.84 -7.27
C PRO A 63 0.29 1.76 -7.55
N LEU A 64 1.03 1.30 -6.55
CA LEU A 64 2.47 1.20 -6.57
C LEU A 64 2.90 -0.14 -7.15
N LEU A 65 2.83 -0.20 -8.47
CA LEU A 65 3.72 -0.97 -9.33
C LEU A 65 4.38 0.06 -10.26
N ALA A 66 5.54 0.59 -9.82
CA ALA A 66 6.54 1.48 -10.45
C ALA A 66 6.13 2.63 -11.41
N PRO A 67 6.89 3.73 -11.52
CA PRO A 67 7.07 4.41 -12.80
C PRO A 67 8.20 3.68 -13.54
N ALA A 68 7.90 2.51 -14.13
CA ALA A 68 8.53 2.17 -15.40
C ALA A 68 7.81 3.01 -16.47
N THR A 69 8.51 3.49 -17.47
CA THR A 69 8.04 4.35 -18.58
C THR A 69 6.99 3.72 -19.50
N GLN A 70 6.18 2.79 -19.00
CA GLN A 70 5.09 2.11 -19.69
C GLN A 70 3.84 2.10 -18.78
N PRO A 71 2.66 2.48 -19.29
CA PRO A 71 1.45 2.53 -18.51
C PRO A 71 1.02 1.12 -18.10
N PHE A 72 1.08 0.84 -16.81
CA PHE A 72 0.48 -0.36 -16.23
C PHE A 72 -1.03 -0.29 -16.42
N ASP A 73 -1.56 -1.19 -17.25
CA ASP A 73 -2.99 -1.35 -17.44
C ASP A 73 -3.57 -1.95 -16.13
N LEU A 74 -4.21 -1.10 -15.32
CA LEU A 74 -4.96 -1.48 -14.13
C LEU A 74 -6.31 -2.09 -14.50
N ARG A 75 -6.37 -2.82 -15.61
CA ARG A 75 -7.60 -3.46 -16.03
C ARG A 75 -8.00 -4.45 -14.93
N PRO A 76 -9.23 -4.36 -14.38
CA PRO A 76 -9.73 -5.41 -13.51
C PRO A 76 -9.59 -6.72 -14.27
N ALA A 77 -8.89 -7.70 -13.71
CA ALA A 77 -8.88 -9.06 -14.23
C ALA A 77 -10.30 -9.61 -14.07
N THR A 78 -11.19 -9.31 -15.02
CA THR A 78 -12.57 -9.81 -15.07
C THR A 78 -12.62 -11.29 -15.48
N SER A 79 -11.48 -11.90 -15.75
CA SER A 79 -11.34 -13.34 -15.90
C SER A 79 -10.65 -13.90 -14.65
N PHE A 80 -11.44 -14.34 -13.68
CA PHE A 80 -10.96 -15.33 -12.73
C PHE A 80 -10.59 -16.58 -13.55
N PRO A 81 -9.32 -17.04 -13.56
CA PRO A 81 -9.06 -18.38 -14.04
C PRO A 81 -9.83 -19.37 -13.16
N PRO A 82 -10.38 -20.46 -13.72
CA PRO A 82 -11.00 -21.51 -12.92
C PRO A 82 -10.02 -21.96 -11.85
N SER A 83 -10.50 -22.12 -10.62
CA SER A 83 -9.73 -22.55 -9.44
C SER A 83 -8.71 -23.63 -9.80
N ALA A 84 -7.46 -23.23 -9.99
CA ALA A 84 -6.35 -24.17 -9.96
C ALA A 84 -6.28 -24.66 -8.52
N ARG A 85 -6.83 -25.87 -8.32
CA ARG A 85 -6.73 -26.61 -7.07
C ARG A 85 -5.23 -26.64 -6.70
N PRO A 86 -4.82 -26.24 -5.48
CA PRO A 86 -3.43 -26.39 -5.08
C PRO A 86 -3.16 -27.88 -4.99
N SER A 87 -2.56 -28.45 -6.04
CA SER A 87 -1.93 -29.77 -5.96
C SER A 87 -0.72 -29.61 -5.05
N ALA A 88 -0.98 -29.75 -3.75
CA ALA A 88 0.04 -30.23 -2.84
C ALA A 88 0.48 -31.60 -3.37
N THR A 89 1.80 -31.82 -3.44
CA THR A 89 2.49 -33.09 -3.71
C THR A 89 2.69 -33.60 -5.14
N ASP A 90 2.73 -32.74 -6.17
CA ASP A 90 3.40 -33.14 -7.43
C ASP A 90 4.83 -32.59 -7.45
N GLY A 91 5.78 -33.46 -7.82
CA GLY A 91 7.22 -33.25 -7.69
C GLY A 91 7.66 -31.84 -8.06
N LEU A 92 8.59 -31.29 -7.27
CA LEU A 92 9.23 -29.99 -7.47
C LEU A 92 9.80 -29.92 -8.89
N ALA A 93 8.95 -29.60 -9.87
CA ALA A 93 9.37 -29.16 -11.17
C ALA A 93 10.31 -28.00 -10.89
N VAL A 94 11.59 -28.20 -11.22
CA VAL A 94 12.64 -27.21 -10.97
C VAL A 94 12.15 -25.91 -11.58
N GLN A 95 11.85 -24.93 -10.74
CA GLN A 95 11.42 -23.64 -11.25
C GLN A 95 12.62 -23.00 -11.94
N LEU A 96 12.50 -22.79 -13.24
CA LEU A 96 13.51 -22.14 -14.06
C LEU A 96 13.22 -20.65 -14.13
N ASP A 97 14.27 -19.83 -14.07
CA ASP A 97 14.20 -18.40 -14.29
C ASP A 97 14.02 -18.08 -15.79
N ALA A 98 13.88 -16.79 -16.11
CA ALA A 98 13.74 -16.31 -17.48
C ALA A 98 14.91 -16.69 -18.41
N SER A 99 16.06 -17.11 -17.86
CA SER A 99 17.22 -17.60 -18.62
C SER A 99 17.26 -19.13 -18.77
N GLY A 100 16.22 -19.84 -18.30
CA GLY A 100 16.16 -21.30 -18.31
C GLY A 100 17.04 -21.97 -17.26
N ARG A 101 17.52 -21.23 -16.25
CA ARG A 101 18.35 -21.75 -15.16
C ARG A 101 17.52 -21.94 -13.89
N PRO A 102 17.82 -22.92 -13.03
CA PRO A 102 17.11 -23.05 -11.75
C PRO A 102 17.26 -21.78 -10.91
N PHE A 103 16.18 -21.37 -10.24
CA PHE A 103 16.28 -20.31 -9.23
C PHE A 103 17.22 -20.73 -8.08
N PRO A 104 17.98 -19.78 -7.51
CA PRO A 104 18.66 -20.02 -6.24
C PRO A 104 17.65 -20.47 -5.16
N PRO A 105 18.05 -21.34 -4.22
CA PRO A 105 17.17 -21.83 -3.16
C PRO A 105 16.52 -20.68 -2.38
N GLY A 106 15.19 -20.72 -2.25
CA GLY A 106 14.40 -19.76 -1.48
C GLY A 106 14.18 -18.39 -2.13
N LEU A 107 14.74 -18.13 -3.32
CA LEU A 107 14.57 -16.83 -3.97
C LEU A 107 13.11 -16.54 -4.38
N PRO A 108 12.36 -17.47 -5.00
CA PRO A 108 10.94 -17.26 -5.31
C PRO A 108 10.10 -16.98 -4.07
N GLU A 109 10.33 -17.72 -2.99
CA GLU A 109 9.64 -17.57 -1.72
C GLU A 109 9.95 -16.22 -1.06
N ALA A 110 11.22 -15.80 -1.07
CA ALA A 110 11.63 -14.51 -0.54
C ALA A 110 10.97 -13.35 -1.30
N VAL A 111 10.91 -13.43 -2.64
CA VAL A 111 10.24 -12.43 -3.49
C VAL A 111 8.74 -12.40 -3.19
N LEU A 112 8.12 -13.57 -3.05
CA LEU A 112 6.72 -13.69 -2.67
C LEU A 112 6.44 -13.06 -1.30
N ASP A 113 7.31 -13.28 -0.30
CA ASP A 113 7.13 -12.72 1.05
C ASP A 113 7.23 -11.19 1.04
N VAL A 114 8.18 -10.60 0.29
CA VAL A 114 8.24 -9.14 0.10
C VAL A 114 6.94 -8.62 -0.55
N LEU A 115 6.45 -9.32 -1.57
CA LEU A 115 5.23 -8.94 -2.28
C LEU A 115 3.99 -9.00 -1.37
N VAL A 116 3.87 -10.02 -0.50
CA VAL A 116 2.78 -10.13 0.47
C VAL A 116 2.81 -8.96 1.45
N HIS A 117 3.98 -8.59 1.98
CA HIS A 117 4.09 -7.43 2.88
C HIS A 117 3.72 -6.13 2.16
N GLN A 118 4.15 -5.97 0.90
CA GLN A 118 3.79 -4.80 0.10
C GLN A 118 2.27 -4.70 -0.12
N PHE A 119 1.60 -5.80 -0.47
CA PHE A 119 0.15 -5.82 -0.59
C PHE A 119 -0.53 -5.54 0.76
N PHE A 120 -0.05 -6.15 1.84
CA PHE A 120 -0.59 -5.94 3.18
C PHE A 120 -0.59 -4.46 3.58
N VAL A 121 0.54 -3.77 3.49
CA VAL A 121 0.62 -2.36 3.89
C VAL A 121 -0.23 -1.44 3.00
N GLN A 122 -0.38 -1.76 1.70
CA GLN A 122 -1.26 -1.01 0.81
C GLN A 122 -2.73 -1.22 1.18
N THR A 123 -3.14 -2.47 1.38
CA THR A 123 -4.52 -2.83 1.75
C THR A 123 -4.89 -2.35 3.14
N LEU A 124 -3.93 -2.16 4.04
CA LEU A 124 -4.16 -1.62 5.39
C LEU A 124 -4.76 -0.21 5.32
N VAL A 125 -4.22 0.69 4.50
CA VAL A 125 -4.74 2.06 4.35
C VAL A 125 -6.16 2.04 3.78
N GLU A 126 -6.39 1.21 2.75
CA GLU A 126 -7.69 1.15 2.08
C GLU A 126 -8.77 0.54 2.98
N THR A 127 -8.44 -0.54 3.70
CA THR A 127 -9.36 -1.22 4.61
C THR A 127 -9.61 -0.37 5.85
N CYS A 128 -8.56 0.04 6.55
CA CYS A 128 -8.71 0.76 7.82
C CYS A 128 -9.09 2.22 7.65
N GLY A 129 -8.75 2.86 6.52
CA GLY A 129 -9.24 4.20 6.20
C GLY A 129 -10.75 4.24 6.00
N ARG A 130 -11.33 3.18 5.41
CA ARG A 130 -12.79 3.04 5.29
C ARG A 130 -13.46 2.80 6.64
N GLN A 131 -12.89 1.93 7.48
CA GLN A 131 -13.47 1.63 8.79
C GLN A 131 -13.28 2.77 9.80
N ARG A 132 -12.17 3.52 9.71
CA ARG A 132 -11.82 4.60 10.66
C ARG A 132 -11.29 5.84 9.94
N PRO A 133 -12.14 6.63 9.27
CA PRO A 133 -11.71 7.79 8.49
C PRO A 133 -10.92 8.82 9.31
N ALA A 134 -11.29 9.03 10.58
CA ALA A 134 -10.60 9.95 11.49
C ALA A 134 -9.12 9.60 11.77
N PHE A 135 -8.69 8.37 11.44
CA PHE A 135 -7.32 7.88 11.66
C PHE A 135 -6.55 7.65 10.36
N ILE A 136 -7.07 8.11 9.22
CA ILE A 136 -6.47 7.84 7.90
C ILE A 136 -5.02 8.34 7.81
N GLU A 137 -4.72 9.53 8.35
CA GLU A 137 -3.37 10.10 8.33
C GLU A 137 -2.37 9.24 9.11
N ARG A 138 -2.81 8.64 10.23
CA ARG A 138 -1.98 7.73 11.03
C ARG A 138 -1.61 6.48 10.22
N TYR A 139 -2.56 5.87 9.53
CA TYR A 139 -2.28 4.68 8.70
C TYR A 139 -1.35 5.04 7.54
N GLN A 140 -1.61 6.14 6.85
CA GLN A 140 -0.77 6.60 5.74
C GLN A 140 0.66 6.92 6.20
N GLY A 141 0.81 7.59 7.35
CA GLY A 141 2.11 7.88 7.94
C GLY A 141 2.86 6.61 8.33
N GLY A 142 2.18 5.64 8.96
CA GLY A 142 2.77 4.35 9.29
C GLY A 142 3.28 3.59 8.05
N VAL A 143 2.49 3.57 6.97
CA VAL A 143 2.85 2.90 5.72
C VAL A 143 3.99 3.62 4.99
N ARG A 144 4.02 4.97 4.98
CA ARG A 144 5.18 5.72 4.46
C ARG A 144 6.45 5.38 5.23
N ASN A 145 6.40 5.48 6.56
CA ASN A 145 7.55 5.17 7.42
C ASN A 145 8.04 3.72 7.24
N TRP A 146 7.12 2.75 7.08
CA TRP A 146 7.50 1.36 6.79
C TRP A 146 8.19 1.25 5.44
N ARG A 147 7.66 1.88 4.38
CA ARG A 147 8.27 1.84 3.05
C ARG A 147 9.67 2.45 3.04
N ASP A 148 9.86 3.56 3.72
CA ASP A 148 11.15 4.25 3.76
C ASP A 148 12.23 3.37 4.41
N ARG A 149 11.90 2.67 5.50
CA ARG A 149 12.84 1.74 6.16
C ARG A 149 13.14 0.50 5.33
N ASN A 150 12.19 0.04 4.51
CA ASN A 150 12.32 -1.16 3.69
C ASN A 150 12.69 -0.84 2.23
N ALA A 151 13.04 0.41 1.91
CA ALA A 151 13.18 0.88 0.53
C ALA A 151 14.21 0.06 -0.27
N GLU A 152 15.36 -0.27 0.33
CA GLU A 152 16.40 -1.06 -0.35
C GLU A 152 15.93 -2.48 -0.70
N ILE A 153 15.25 -3.16 0.22
CA ILE A 153 14.74 -4.52 0.00
C ILE A 153 13.65 -4.51 -1.06
N LEU A 154 12.74 -3.53 -1.02
CA LEU A 154 11.68 -3.37 -2.01
C LEU A 154 12.27 -3.14 -3.42
N ASP A 155 13.28 -2.29 -3.53
CA ASP A 155 13.97 -1.98 -4.77
C ASP A 155 14.73 -3.19 -5.33
N LYS A 156 15.49 -3.91 -4.49
CA LYS A 156 16.13 -5.19 -4.88
C LYS A 156 15.13 -6.24 -5.32
N SER A 157 14.06 -6.46 -4.55
CA SER A 157 12.99 -7.40 -4.89
C SER A 157 12.41 -7.09 -6.27
N ASN A 158 12.05 -5.82 -6.53
CA ASN A 158 11.55 -5.41 -7.84
C ASN A 158 12.53 -5.72 -8.98
N ARG A 159 13.82 -5.37 -8.83
CA ARG A 159 14.84 -5.70 -9.85
C ARG A 159 14.93 -7.18 -10.13
N ILE A 160 14.92 -8.02 -9.08
CA ILE A 160 14.97 -9.47 -9.22
C ILE A 160 13.71 -9.98 -9.92
N THR A 161 12.53 -9.54 -9.48
CA THR A 161 11.25 -9.91 -10.08
C THR A 161 11.23 -9.62 -11.59
N PHE A 162 11.70 -8.45 -12.04
CA PHE A 162 11.68 -8.10 -13.46
C PHE A 162 12.80 -8.76 -14.28
N SER A 163 13.97 -8.99 -13.69
CA SER A 163 15.10 -9.59 -14.41
C SER A 163 15.05 -11.11 -14.49
N ARG A 164 14.44 -11.79 -13.51
CA ARG A 164 14.50 -13.25 -13.38
C ARG A 164 13.18 -13.98 -13.57
N PHE A 165 12.05 -13.31 -13.36
CA PHE A 165 10.75 -13.97 -13.51
C PHE A 165 10.16 -13.62 -14.86
N THR A 166 9.61 -14.60 -15.57
CA THR A 166 8.84 -14.38 -16.79
C THR A 166 7.53 -13.64 -16.49
N GLY A 167 6.81 -13.17 -17.52
CA GLY A 167 5.51 -12.53 -17.34
C GLY A 167 4.53 -13.42 -16.55
N GLU A 168 4.38 -14.67 -16.96
CA GLU A 168 3.50 -15.66 -16.34
C GLU A 168 3.89 -15.98 -14.89
N GLN A 169 5.19 -16.12 -14.61
CA GLN A 169 5.67 -16.33 -13.24
C GLN A 169 5.38 -15.14 -12.33
N ARG A 170 5.52 -13.90 -12.84
CA ARG A 170 5.14 -12.69 -12.08
C ARG A 170 3.63 -12.65 -11.82
N ASP A 171 2.81 -13.04 -12.78
CA ASP A 171 1.36 -13.10 -12.60
C ASP A 171 0.99 -14.14 -11.55
N THR A 172 1.67 -15.29 -11.55
CA THR A 172 1.54 -16.35 -10.56
C THR A 172 1.94 -15.84 -9.17
N LEU A 173 3.11 -15.20 -9.03
CA LEU A 173 3.55 -14.58 -7.77
C LEU A 173 2.52 -13.59 -7.24
N ARG A 174 1.94 -12.74 -8.10
CA ARG A 174 0.90 -11.79 -7.69
C ARG A 174 -0.39 -12.49 -7.24
N ALA A 175 -0.83 -13.52 -7.96
CA ALA A 175 -2.00 -14.30 -7.58
C ALA A 175 -1.79 -15.00 -6.23
N THR A 176 -0.67 -15.69 -6.05
CA THR A 176 -0.29 -16.35 -4.79
C THR A 176 -0.14 -15.34 -3.65
N GLY A 177 0.48 -14.19 -3.91
CA GLY A 177 0.65 -13.12 -2.92
C GLY A 177 -0.70 -12.58 -2.44
N ARG A 178 -1.66 -12.36 -3.34
CA ARG A 178 -3.02 -11.97 -2.99
C ARG A 178 -3.76 -13.05 -2.18
N ALA A 179 -3.58 -14.32 -2.55
CA ALA A 179 -4.18 -15.43 -1.81
C ALA A 179 -3.62 -15.52 -0.38
N ARG A 180 -2.30 -15.34 -0.19
CA ARG A 180 -1.68 -15.27 1.15
C ARG A 180 -2.16 -14.04 1.93
N LEU A 181 -2.24 -12.87 1.28
CA LEU A 181 -2.76 -11.67 1.92
C LEU A 181 -4.18 -11.89 2.46
N ALA A 182 -5.06 -12.54 1.69
CA ALA A 182 -6.44 -12.79 2.10
C ALA A 182 -6.54 -13.56 3.44
N GLN A 183 -5.54 -14.37 3.79
CA GLN A 183 -5.47 -15.09 5.07
C GLN A 183 -5.05 -14.20 6.25
N LEU A 184 -4.43 -13.05 5.99
CA LEU A 184 -3.99 -12.08 7.00
C LEU A 184 -5.02 -10.98 7.28
N MET A 185 -5.96 -10.78 6.35
CA MET A 185 -7.01 -9.78 6.46
C MET A 185 -8.12 -10.27 7.41
N PRO A 186 -8.83 -9.36 8.10
CA PRO A 186 -9.98 -9.76 8.89
C PRO A 186 -11.08 -10.28 7.93
N PRO A 187 -11.87 -11.30 8.32
CA PRO A 187 -12.99 -11.77 7.52
C PRO A 187 -13.92 -10.61 7.13
N ARG A 188 -14.43 -10.65 5.89
CA ARG A 188 -15.28 -9.56 5.37
C ARG A 188 -16.60 -9.43 6.15
N ASP A 189 -17.07 -10.54 6.69
CA ASP A 189 -18.26 -10.70 7.50
C ASP A 189 -18.00 -10.59 9.01
N ALA A 190 -16.75 -10.33 9.43
CA ALA A 190 -16.44 -10.09 10.84
C ALA A 190 -17.22 -8.89 11.38
N PRO A 191 -17.68 -8.89 12.65
CA PRO A 191 -18.30 -7.75 13.30
C PRO A 191 -17.48 -6.45 13.16
N GLU A 192 -18.15 -5.31 13.08
CA GLU A 192 -17.47 -4.02 12.90
C GLU A 192 -16.45 -3.73 14.01
N ALA A 193 -16.79 -4.05 15.26
CA ALA A 193 -15.90 -3.91 16.40
C ALA A 193 -14.60 -4.72 16.23
N ASP A 194 -14.69 -5.95 15.69
CA ASP A 194 -13.52 -6.80 15.46
C ASP A 194 -12.64 -6.27 14.33
N ARG A 195 -13.24 -5.72 13.26
CA ARG A 195 -12.49 -5.07 12.18
C ARG A 195 -11.77 -3.81 12.67
N ILE A 196 -12.40 -3.03 13.54
CA ILE A 196 -11.80 -1.87 14.19
C ILE A 196 -10.62 -2.29 15.09
N ALA A 197 -10.82 -3.31 15.93
CA ALA A 197 -9.77 -3.84 16.80
C ALA A 197 -8.58 -4.39 15.99
N TRP A 198 -8.85 -5.06 14.87
CA TRP A 198 -7.82 -5.52 13.94
C TRP A 198 -7.02 -4.34 13.37
N CYS A 199 -7.69 -3.28 12.91
CA CYS A 199 -7.00 -2.08 12.40
C CYS A 199 -6.09 -1.41 13.44
N ASP A 200 -6.52 -1.37 14.70
CA ASP A 200 -5.74 -0.79 15.79
C ASP A 200 -4.52 -1.63 16.15
N SER A 201 -4.71 -2.95 16.15
CA SER A 201 -3.62 -3.91 16.33
C SER A 201 -2.59 -3.78 15.21
N MET A 202 -3.01 -3.81 13.95
CA MET A 202 -2.10 -3.74 12.79
C MET A 202 -1.35 -2.40 12.73
N SER A 203 -2.00 -1.28 13.05
CA SER A 203 -1.34 0.03 13.16
C SER A 203 -0.27 0.04 14.24
N THR A 204 -0.56 -0.58 15.39
CA THR A 204 0.39 -0.73 16.50
C THR A 204 1.57 -1.62 16.12
N ASP A 205 1.31 -2.75 15.46
CA ASP A 205 2.34 -3.67 15.00
C ASP A 205 3.24 -3.06 13.93
N LEU A 206 2.68 -2.25 13.02
CA LEU A 206 3.44 -1.50 12.02
C LEU A 206 4.37 -0.46 12.68
N ALA A 207 3.89 0.24 13.71
CA ALA A 207 4.69 1.17 14.50
C ALA A 207 5.80 0.46 15.30
N ARG A 208 5.53 -0.75 15.81
CA ARG A 208 6.48 -1.61 16.53
C ARG A 208 7.41 -2.42 15.63
N ARG A 209 7.41 -2.16 14.31
CA ARG A 209 8.28 -2.83 13.32
C ARG A 209 8.09 -4.35 13.26
N ARG A 210 6.89 -4.86 13.54
CA ARG A 210 6.60 -6.31 13.45
C ARG A 210 6.47 -6.85 12.04
N PHE A 211 6.31 -5.96 11.06
CA PHE A 211 6.23 -6.28 9.63
C PHE A 211 7.51 -5.88 8.87
N GLU A 212 8.61 -5.63 9.57
CA GLU A 212 9.86 -5.18 8.96
C GLU A 212 10.48 -6.30 8.13
N LEU A 213 10.89 -6.00 6.89
CA LEU A 213 11.64 -6.93 6.05
C LEU A 213 13.12 -6.89 6.39
N VAL A 214 13.62 -5.74 6.87
CA VAL A 214 14.99 -5.60 7.37
C VAL A 214 15.18 -6.48 8.59
N GLY A 215 16.09 -7.45 8.48
CA GLY A 215 16.37 -8.43 9.53
C GLY A 215 15.48 -9.68 9.48
N ASP A 216 14.54 -9.77 8.54
CA ASP A 216 13.75 -10.99 8.34
C ASP A 216 14.56 -12.01 7.53
N LEU A 217 14.85 -13.16 8.15
CA LEU A 217 15.63 -14.23 7.52
C LEU A 217 14.93 -14.83 6.29
N ARG A 218 13.60 -14.70 6.18
CA ARG A 218 12.84 -15.19 5.01
C ARG A 218 13.19 -14.42 3.74
N VAL A 219 13.59 -13.15 3.85
CA VAL A 219 14.01 -12.33 2.70
C VAL A 219 15.51 -12.32 2.48
N ALA A 220 16.29 -13.06 3.29
CA ALA A 220 17.74 -13.16 3.15
C ALA A 220 18.20 -13.56 1.73
N PRO A 221 17.53 -14.48 1.00
CA PRO A 221 17.91 -14.81 -0.38
C PRO A 221 17.96 -13.60 -1.33
N ILE A 222 17.13 -12.57 -1.11
CA ILE A 222 17.15 -11.34 -1.91
C ILE A 222 18.40 -10.50 -1.63
N LEU A 223 18.88 -10.50 -0.39
CA LEU A 223 20.01 -9.67 0.03
C LEU A 223 21.34 -10.13 -0.57
N TYR A 224 21.49 -11.45 -0.76
CA TYR A 224 22.70 -12.07 -1.32
C TYR A 224 22.64 -12.27 -2.83
N PHE A 225 21.48 -12.03 -3.45
CA PHE A 225 21.33 -12.19 -4.87
C PHE A 225 22.04 -11.07 -5.64
N GLN A 226 23.02 -11.43 -6.46
CA GLN A 226 23.68 -10.53 -7.39
C GLN A 226 23.12 -10.78 -8.81
N PRO A 227 22.49 -9.78 -9.45
CA PRO A 227 22.12 -9.90 -10.85
C PRO A 227 23.39 -10.08 -11.71
N PRO A 228 23.30 -10.75 -12.88
CA PRO A 228 24.41 -10.75 -13.82
C PRO A 228 24.67 -9.30 -14.24
N GLN A 229 25.94 -8.92 -14.35
CA GLN A 229 26.32 -7.62 -14.93
C GLN A 229 26.01 -7.58 -16.43
#